data_AF-A0A9D1ZZL2-F1
#
_entry.id   AF-A0A9D1ZZL2-F1
#
_cell.length_a   1.000
_cell.length_b   1.000
_cell.length_c   1.000
_cell.angle_alpha   90.00
_cell.angle_beta   90.00
_cell.angle_gamma   90.00
#
_symmetry.space_group_name_H-M   'P 1'
#
loop_
_entity.id
_entity.type
_entity.pdbx_description
1 polymer ?
#
loop_
_entity_poly.entity_id
_entity_poly.type
_entity_poly.pdbx_seq_one_letter_code
_entity_poly.pdbx_strand_id
1 'polypeptide(L)'
;MSNTGYKKYISVLVIVMLLLLLQSITVPAITIAEESSNALEEYRQLYEATDVLDDLEGVDLSGYEDMETISVISFNEFGYTKSDLSGYGLYMYVYNSTGNPIVNYSLNRVQISMDGSKYDKYSMTVLDKNDEGTIYKVKIALTSDSGTNIKSFVRGADERVYTVSGMEWATSMDGLNDYAVSYKFKYTGFASFEEGTESTLTCTVEQQDTVLITGLEDRQTVYRTDMDNPNMQSHNQVNSVYFAIDNYFLQTYGMLQSIEAEWWEYRTNPIVVTNDEELYNALTAFLHEDIDDHTCDLDYYLTSQGGPTIKTWIYNQMIIAADSDLLLKRLDWLFHTSSWDQSIENYVVESSELEEFRFSYEQSQIANFEEDNGYSYCTDLFNKEVGEGRTAGYNRKVFNVDDPDSMINFDEYEPGYRGWDLWKNIFGWEDEFDAVLKDQAPFLVINADNRSEYLSGSDKDISDRLLIAEEDVPAFTTYCSKSIANGESVVLFRFACTEYEATNVVVGKYTEHTLHMSIGSPDQDTTFTAEENVFLNFDIMTLGFYDGYNYTVIPVVSSPVDIISDIVGPALPGNGWSLMDYIYFALMVIVAVLILVVLYGLLDMISNSIMRAPARNNKNYNSRRRRR
;
A
#
# COMPACT_ATOMS: atom_id res chain seq x y z
N MET A 1 -6.03 -49.88 -40.90
CA MET A 1 -4.62 -50.19 -41.27
C MET A 1 -3.82 -48.91 -41.07
N SER A 2 -2.72 -49.01 -40.30
CA SER A 2 -1.70 -47.99 -39.92
C SER A 2 -2.22 -46.66 -39.36
N ASN A 3 -2.18 -46.31 -38.06
CA ASN A 3 -1.20 -46.47 -36.97
C ASN A 3 0.21 -45.94 -37.29
N THR A 4 0.42 -44.63 -37.04
CA THR A 4 1.67 -43.86 -36.85
C THR A 4 1.27 -42.37 -36.81
N GLY A 5 1.65 -41.50 -35.87
CA GLY A 5 2.44 -41.66 -34.66
C GLY A 5 2.21 -40.43 -33.76
N TYR A 6 1.77 -40.69 -32.53
CA TYR A 6 1.88 -39.78 -31.39
C TYR A 6 3.21 -40.09 -30.70
N LYS A 7 4.27 -39.32 -31.00
CA LYS A 7 5.51 -39.26 -30.21
C LYS A 7 6.28 -37.98 -30.52
N LYS A 8 5.97 -36.90 -29.81
CA LYS A 8 6.88 -35.81 -29.41
C LYS A 8 6.26 -35.22 -28.14
N TYR A 9 7.10 -34.80 -27.19
CA TYR A 9 6.80 -34.52 -25.77
C TYR A 9 6.76 -35.77 -24.88
N ILE A 10 7.96 -36.21 -24.48
CA ILE A 10 8.35 -36.83 -23.20
C ILE A 10 9.86 -37.02 -23.35
N SER A 11 10.66 -36.10 -22.79
CA SER A 11 12.10 -36.26 -22.55
C SER A 11 12.59 -35.09 -21.68
N VAL A 12 12.35 -35.17 -20.37
CA VAL A 12 13.06 -34.36 -19.37
C VAL A 12 13.29 -35.25 -18.14
N LEU A 13 14.44 -35.07 -17.49
CA LEU A 13 14.85 -35.56 -16.16
C LEU A 13 15.34 -37.02 -16.04
N VAL A 14 16.62 -37.25 -16.32
CA VAL A 14 17.54 -38.02 -15.45
C VAL A 14 18.97 -37.52 -15.72
N ILE A 15 19.70 -37.06 -14.69
CA ILE A 15 21.13 -37.33 -14.37
C ILE A 15 21.63 -36.23 -13.41
N VAL A 16 21.79 -36.58 -12.12
CA VAL A 16 22.72 -35.91 -11.20
C VAL A 16 23.42 -37.02 -10.41
N MET A 17 24.70 -37.26 -10.69
CA MET A 17 25.65 -37.94 -9.80
C MET A 17 27.06 -37.93 -10.41
N LEU A 18 28.01 -37.29 -9.73
CA LEU A 18 29.28 -37.84 -9.22
C LEU A 18 30.35 -36.74 -9.10
N LEU A 19 30.67 -36.33 -7.87
CA LEU A 19 31.94 -35.69 -7.52
C LEU A 19 32.67 -36.59 -6.53
N LEU A 20 33.80 -37.14 -6.99
CA LEU A 20 34.74 -37.95 -6.24
C LEU A 20 36.13 -37.50 -6.66
N LEU A 21 36.97 -37.08 -5.71
CA LEU A 21 38.42 -37.36 -5.71
C LEU A 21 39.02 -37.16 -4.30
N LEU A 22 39.64 -38.23 -3.81
CA LEU A 22 40.34 -38.35 -2.52
C LEU A 22 41.72 -37.67 -2.53
N GLN A 23 42.18 -37.14 -1.37
CA GLN A 23 43.45 -37.53 -0.72
C GLN A 23 43.38 -37.41 0.82
N SER A 24 43.90 -38.42 1.53
CA SER A 24 43.74 -38.62 2.98
C SER A 24 44.96 -38.18 3.81
N ILE A 25 44.75 -37.43 4.90
CA ILE A 25 45.66 -37.38 6.07
C ILE A 25 44.83 -37.37 7.37
N THR A 26 45.04 -38.37 8.24
CA THR A 26 44.37 -38.50 9.54
C THR A 26 45.11 -37.75 10.65
N VAL A 27 44.40 -36.96 11.47
CA VAL A 27 44.87 -36.43 12.77
C VAL A 27 43.75 -36.60 13.82
N PRO A 28 44.06 -36.96 15.08
CA PRO A 28 43.07 -37.48 16.03
C PRO A 28 42.30 -36.39 16.79
N ALA A 29 41.04 -36.71 17.09
CA ALA A 29 40.04 -35.90 17.77
C ALA A 29 40.34 -35.61 19.25
N ILE A 30 40.22 -34.34 19.67
CA ILE A 30 39.99 -33.90 21.05
C ILE A 30 39.10 -32.63 21.04
N THR A 31 38.17 -32.57 22.02
CA THR A 31 37.26 -31.47 22.47
C THR A 31 36.11 -31.03 21.54
N ILE A 32 34.90 -31.60 21.73
CA ILE A 32 33.84 -31.70 20.70
C ILE A 32 32.51 -31.04 21.11
N ALA A 33 32.47 -29.80 21.59
CA ALA A 33 31.17 -29.13 21.76
C ALA A 33 31.18 -27.61 21.51
N GLU A 34 32.15 -26.87 22.06
CA GLU A 34 32.31 -25.43 21.74
C GLU A 34 33.25 -25.20 20.54
N GLU A 35 34.26 -26.06 20.32
CA GLU A 35 35.08 -26.02 19.10
C GLU A 35 34.30 -26.49 17.85
N SER A 36 33.29 -27.37 18.01
CA SER A 36 32.54 -27.94 16.88
C SER A 36 31.56 -26.95 16.24
N SER A 37 30.91 -26.07 17.00
CA SER A 37 30.01 -25.06 16.43
C SER A 37 30.78 -23.98 15.63
N ASN A 38 31.99 -23.63 16.09
CA ASN A 38 32.87 -22.71 15.35
C ASN A 38 33.39 -23.36 14.06
N ALA A 39 33.72 -24.66 14.08
CA ALA A 39 34.17 -25.37 12.88
C ALA A 39 33.08 -25.47 11.80
N LEU A 40 31.82 -25.76 12.17
CA LEU A 40 30.72 -25.82 11.19
C LEU A 40 30.41 -24.46 10.54
N GLU A 41 30.53 -23.39 11.34
CA GLU A 41 30.43 -22.01 10.86
C GLU A 41 31.57 -21.67 9.90
N GLU A 42 32.82 -22.04 10.22
CA GLU A 42 33.99 -21.86 9.37
C GLU A 42 33.86 -22.62 8.03
N TYR A 43 33.38 -23.87 8.06
CA TYR A 43 33.13 -24.62 6.82
C TYR A 43 32.07 -23.95 5.94
N ARG A 44 31.02 -23.38 6.54
CA ARG A 44 30.02 -22.60 5.79
C ARG A 44 30.65 -21.35 5.17
N GLN A 45 31.48 -20.62 5.92
CA GLN A 45 32.15 -19.43 5.40
C GLN A 45 33.12 -19.75 4.26
N LEU A 46 33.81 -20.90 4.33
CA LEU A 46 34.65 -21.39 3.23
C LEU A 46 33.82 -21.72 1.99
N TYR A 47 32.68 -22.41 2.17
CA TYR A 47 31.74 -22.65 1.08
C TYR A 47 31.18 -21.34 0.51
N GLU A 48 30.84 -20.36 1.34
CA GLU A 48 30.34 -19.06 0.89
C GLU A 48 31.37 -18.28 0.05
N ALA A 49 32.66 -18.58 0.22
CA ALA A 49 33.77 -17.94 -0.48
C ALA A 49 34.26 -18.66 -1.75
N THR A 50 33.69 -19.83 -2.11
CA THR A 50 34.03 -20.52 -3.38
C THR A 50 33.47 -19.78 -4.58
N ASP A 51 34.21 -19.86 -5.69
CA ASP A 51 33.81 -19.33 -7.00
C ASP A 51 32.57 -20.06 -7.53
N VAL A 52 31.63 -19.30 -8.10
CA VAL A 52 30.36 -19.82 -8.56
C VAL A 52 30.50 -20.86 -9.68
N LEU A 53 31.53 -20.77 -10.52
CA LEU A 53 31.78 -21.71 -11.60
C LEU A 53 32.39 -23.01 -11.07
N ASP A 54 33.19 -22.94 -10.01
CA ASP A 54 33.71 -24.13 -9.33
C ASP A 54 32.57 -24.93 -8.71
N ASP A 55 31.58 -24.26 -8.10
CA ASP A 55 30.41 -24.92 -7.50
C ASP A 55 29.49 -25.59 -8.55
N LEU A 56 29.49 -25.07 -9.78
CA LEU A 56 28.67 -25.56 -10.90
C LEU A 56 29.46 -26.45 -11.87
N GLU A 57 30.65 -26.93 -11.48
CA GLU A 57 31.45 -27.80 -12.34
C GLU A 57 30.65 -29.05 -12.77
N GLY A 58 30.52 -29.23 -14.09
CA GLY A 58 29.81 -30.37 -14.68
C GLY A 58 28.29 -30.22 -14.78
N VAL A 59 27.72 -29.07 -14.39
CA VAL A 59 26.30 -28.75 -14.63
C VAL A 59 26.10 -28.33 -16.09
N ASP A 60 25.06 -28.86 -16.75
CA ASP A 60 24.68 -28.44 -18.11
C ASP A 60 23.81 -27.17 -18.04
N LEU A 61 24.37 -26.05 -18.51
CA LEU A 61 23.73 -24.74 -18.51
C LEU A 61 23.12 -24.36 -19.87
N SER A 62 23.27 -25.19 -20.90
CA SER A 62 22.84 -24.87 -22.27
C SER A 62 21.33 -24.61 -22.39
N GLY A 63 20.53 -25.11 -21.46
CA GLY A 63 19.08 -24.88 -21.41
C GLY A 63 18.68 -23.46 -21.02
N TYR A 64 19.58 -22.65 -20.44
CA TYR A 64 19.24 -21.35 -19.86
C TYR A 64 19.58 -20.15 -20.77
N GLU A 65 20.41 -20.35 -21.79
CA GLU A 65 20.96 -19.26 -22.62
C GLU A 65 19.89 -18.46 -23.37
N ASP A 66 18.83 -19.13 -23.83
CA ASP A 66 17.79 -18.56 -24.70
C ASP A 66 16.47 -18.23 -23.95
N MET A 67 16.48 -18.18 -22.61
CA MET A 67 15.25 -18.01 -21.82
C MET A 67 14.75 -16.55 -21.74
N GLU A 68 15.61 -15.57 -22.04
CA GLU A 68 15.34 -14.12 -21.93
C GLU A 68 14.75 -13.71 -20.56
N THR A 69 15.13 -14.43 -19.51
CA THR A 69 14.66 -14.23 -18.13
C THR A 69 15.78 -14.55 -17.12
N ILE A 70 15.50 -14.31 -15.84
CA ILE A 70 16.31 -14.81 -14.74
C ILE A 70 15.72 -16.13 -14.25
N SER A 71 16.54 -17.17 -14.09
CA SER A 71 16.09 -18.53 -13.83
C SER A 71 16.95 -19.26 -12.81
N VAL A 72 16.33 -20.11 -12.01
CA VAL A 72 17.04 -20.92 -11.01
C VAL A 72 17.73 -22.10 -11.68
N ILE A 73 19.05 -22.20 -11.49
CA ILE A 73 19.87 -23.36 -11.84
C ILE A 73 19.68 -24.44 -10.77
N SER A 74 19.87 -24.07 -9.50
CA SER A 74 19.66 -24.97 -8.38
C SER A 74 19.35 -24.22 -7.09
N PHE A 75 18.68 -24.91 -6.18
CA PHE A 75 18.45 -24.52 -4.79
C PHE A 75 19.18 -25.55 -3.93
N ASN A 76 19.89 -25.17 -2.87
CA ASN A 76 20.80 -26.07 -2.15
C ASN A 76 20.82 -25.83 -0.64
N GLU A 77 20.66 -26.90 0.14
CA GLU A 77 20.98 -26.94 1.56
C GLU A 77 22.49 -27.19 1.76
N PHE A 78 23.10 -26.50 2.72
CA PHE A 78 24.48 -26.74 3.11
C PHE A 78 24.64 -26.94 4.61
N GLY A 79 25.62 -27.76 4.98
CA GLY A 79 26.37 -27.58 6.23
C GLY A 79 25.63 -27.87 7.53
N TYR A 80 24.96 -29.00 7.71
CA TYR A 80 24.41 -29.32 9.04
C TYR A 80 24.28 -30.81 9.38
N THR A 81 24.33 -31.09 10.69
CA THR A 81 24.05 -32.42 11.25
C THR A 81 22.68 -32.39 11.91
N LYS A 82 22.07 -33.57 12.12
CA LYS A 82 20.76 -33.64 12.80
C LYS A 82 20.76 -33.00 14.19
N SER A 83 21.92 -32.92 14.86
CA SER A 83 22.08 -32.34 16.20
C SER A 83 22.57 -30.90 16.23
N ASP A 84 23.19 -30.40 15.16
CA ASP A 84 23.81 -29.07 15.11
C ASP A 84 23.54 -28.40 13.76
N LEU A 85 22.81 -27.27 13.82
CA LEU A 85 22.43 -26.43 12.68
C LEU A 85 23.27 -25.14 12.60
N SER A 86 24.36 -25.01 13.34
CA SER A 86 25.22 -23.81 13.31
C SER A 86 25.72 -23.52 11.90
N GLY A 87 26.25 -24.52 11.20
CA GLY A 87 26.69 -24.41 9.81
C GLY A 87 25.58 -24.39 8.76
N TYR A 88 24.30 -24.53 9.14
CA TYR A 88 23.21 -24.62 8.16
C TYR A 88 23.14 -23.36 7.31
N GLY A 89 23.11 -23.53 5.99
CA GLY A 89 22.93 -22.47 5.02
C GLY A 89 22.00 -22.91 3.90
N LEU A 90 21.39 -21.93 3.24
CA LEU A 90 20.48 -22.11 2.13
C LEU A 90 20.92 -21.19 0.99
N TYR A 91 21.10 -21.77 -0.19
CA TYR A 91 21.69 -21.08 -1.33
C TYR A 91 20.91 -21.35 -2.61
N MET A 92 21.03 -20.42 -3.53
CA MET A 92 20.46 -20.52 -4.86
C MET A 92 21.51 -20.14 -5.89
N TYR A 93 21.55 -20.89 -7.00
CA TYR A 93 22.35 -20.60 -8.17
C TYR A 93 21.42 -20.15 -9.27
N VAL A 94 21.76 -19.05 -9.92
CA VAL A 94 20.84 -18.31 -10.79
C VAL A 94 21.53 -18.03 -12.10
N TYR A 95 20.81 -18.27 -13.20
CA TYR A 95 21.21 -17.86 -14.54
C TYR A 95 20.43 -16.62 -14.95
N ASN A 96 21.13 -15.58 -15.37
CA ASN A 96 20.57 -14.34 -15.88
C ASN A 96 20.82 -14.25 -17.39
N SER A 97 19.78 -14.52 -18.18
CA SER A 97 19.83 -14.42 -19.64
C SER A 97 19.31 -13.07 -20.18
N THR A 98 18.92 -12.14 -19.31
CA THR A 98 18.33 -10.84 -19.70
C THR A 98 19.36 -9.85 -20.25
N GLY A 99 20.64 -10.03 -19.89
CA GLY A 99 21.72 -9.09 -20.20
C GLY A 99 21.80 -7.87 -19.26
N ASN A 100 20.82 -7.67 -18.37
CA ASN A 100 20.85 -6.61 -17.37
C ASN A 100 21.45 -7.13 -16.07
N PRO A 101 22.52 -6.52 -15.52
CA PRO A 101 23.15 -7.03 -14.31
C PRO A 101 22.22 -6.90 -13.09
N ILE A 102 22.25 -7.90 -12.21
CA ILE A 102 21.54 -7.85 -10.93
C ILE A 102 22.26 -6.87 -9.98
N VAL A 103 21.48 -6.03 -9.31
CA VAL A 103 21.94 -5.12 -8.25
C VAL A 103 21.69 -5.74 -6.88
N ASN A 104 22.67 -5.63 -5.97
CA ASN A 104 22.46 -6.00 -4.56
C ASN A 104 21.61 -4.92 -3.89
N TYR A 105 20.30 -5.11 -3.94
CA TYR A 105 19.31 -4.21 -3.36
C TYR A 105 18.72 -4.82 -2.09
N SER A 106 18.42 -3.99 -1.08
CA SER A 106 17.96 -4.43 0.24
C SER A 106 16.62 -5.14 0.20
N LEU A 107 15.83 -4.94 -0.87
CA LEU A 107 14.53 -5.56 -1.08
C LEU A 107 14.56 -6.79 -1.99
N ASN A 108 15.73 -7.29 -2.39
CA ASN A 108 15.78 -8.57 -3.11
C ASN A 108 15.23 -9.70 -2.21
N ARG A 109 14.18 -10.41 -2.65
CA ARG A 109 13.48 -11.44 -1.86
C ARG A 109 13.21 -12.72 -2.64
N VAL A 110 13.24 -13.85 -1.95
CA VAL A 110 12.69 -15.12 -2.45
C VAL A 110 11.50 -15.52 -1.59
N GLN A 111 10.40 -15.90 -2.25
CA GLN A 111 9.18 -16.32 -1.55
C GLN A 111 9.15 -17.85 -1.39
N ILE A 112 9.18 -18.31 -0.13
CA ILE A 112 9.31 -19.72 0.25
C ILE A 112 8.19 -20.14 1.20
N SER A 113 7.64 -21.32 0.97
CA SER A 113 6.80 -22.05 1.93
C SER A 113 7.43 -23.39 2.31
N MET A 114 7.36 -23.75 3.60
CA MET A 114 7.86 -25.03 4.12
C MET A 114 6.75 -26.07 4.31
N ASP A 115 5.48 -25.65 4.29
CA ASP A 115 4.31 -26.52 4.48
C ASP A 115 3.27 -26.43 3.34
N GLY A 116 3.47 -25.51 2.40
CA GLY A 116 2.58 -25.24 1.27
C GLY A 116 1.34 -24.40 1.60
N SER A 117 1.18 -23.96 2.85
CA SER A 117 0.02 -23.18 3.33
C SER A 117 0.35 -21.75 3.74
N LYS A 118 1.60 -21.48 4.16
CA LYS A 118 2.10 -20.12 4.45
C LYS A 118 3.34 -19.84 3.62
N TYR A 119 3.33 -18.73 2.88
CA TYR A 119 4.47 -18.25 2.11
C TYR A 119 5.08 -17.04 2.81
N ASP A 120 6.40 -17.03 2.93
CA ASP A 120 7.16 -15.95 3.58
C ASP A 120 8.30 -15.51 2.65
N LYS A 121 8.60 -14.21 2.65
CA LYS A 121 9.73 -13.65 1.91
C LYS A 121 11.00 -13.65 2.74
N TYR A 122 12.10 -14.02 2.10
CA TYR A 122 13.44 -14.10 2.69
C TYR A 122 14.41 -13.23 1.90
N SER A 123 15.15 -12.38 2.62
CA SER A 123 16.22 -11.55 2.05
C SER A 123 17.24 -12.40 1.29
N MET A 124 17.64 -11.93 0.12
CA MET A 124 18.68 -12.53 -0.72
C MET A 124 19.96 -11.70 -0.73
N THR A 125 21.12 -12.35 -0.74
CA THR A 125 22.42 -11.68 -0.86
C THR A 125 23.26 -12.37 -1.92
N VAL A 126 23.68 -11.66 -2.96
CA VAL A 126 24.65 -12.18 -3.93
C VAL A 126 26.01 -12.30 -3.24
N LEU A 127 26.53 -13.52 -3.20
CA LEU A 127 27.86 -13.83 -2.65
C LEU A 127 28.94 -13.73 -3.72
N ASP A 128 28.65 -14.26 -4.90
CA ASP A 128 29.59 -14.34 -6.01
C ASP A 128 28.86 -14.31 -7.36
N LYS A 129 29.59 -13.96 -8.43
CA LYS A 129 29.12 -14.01 -9.82
C LYS A 129 30.28 -14.25 -10.78
N ASN A 130 30.00 -14.84 -11.93
CA ASN A 130 31.01 -14.93 -12.99
C ASN A 130 31.33 -13.56 -13.60
N ASP A 131 32.45 -13.49 -14.33
CA ASP A 131 32.93 -12.26 -14.98
C ASP A 131 31.89 -11.62 -15.91
N GLU A 132 31.09 -12.44 -16.60
CA GLU A 132 30.03 -11.97 -17.50
C GLU A 132 28.77 -11.47 -16.78
N GLY A 133 28.61 -11.75 -15.48
CA GLY A 133 27.40 -11.42 -14.73
C GLY A 133 26.15 -12.16 -15.22
N THR A 134 26.33 -13.38 -15.73
CA THR A 134 25.24 -14.26 -16.18
C THR A 134 24.93 -15.37 -15.18
N ILE A 135 25.83 -15.66 -14.24
CA ILE A 135 25.67 -16.70 -13.23
C ILE A 135 25.94 -16.09 -11.87
N TYR A 136 25.02 -16.32 -10.93
CA TYR A 136 25.08 -15.77 -9.58
C TYR A 136 24.94 -16.86 -8.53
N LYS A 137 25.74 -16.75 -7.47
CA LYS A 137 25.58 -17.49 -6.22
C LYS A 137 24.92 -16.61 -5.18
N VAL A 138 23.77 -17.04 -4.69
CA VAL A 138 22.91 -16.25 -3.82
C VAL A 138 22.70 -16.97 -2.49
N LYS A 139 22.92 -16.26 -1.39
CA LYS A 139 22.59 -16.69 -0.04
C LYS A 139 21.19 -16.25 0.31
N ILE A 140 20.43 -17.14 0.93
CA ILE A 140 19.09 -16.87 1.44
C ILE A 140 19.16 -16.70 2.95
N ALA A 141 18.56 -15.63 3.47
CA ALA A 141 18.41 -15.44 4.90
C ALA A 141 17.60 -16.59 5.52
N LEU A 142 17.92 -16.98 6.76
CA LEU A 142 17.26 -18.12 7.41
C LEU A 142 16.07 -17.72 8.28
N THR A 143 15.83 -16.42 8.41
CA THR A 143 14.66 -15.83 9.06
C THR A 143 13.98 -14.94 8.03
N SER A 144 12.66 -15.10 7.85
CA SER A 144 11.87 -14.26 6.95
C SER A 144 11.66 -12.87 7.54
N ASP A 145 11.15 -11.96 6.71
CA ASP A 145 10.76 -10.61 7.15
C ASP A 145 9.64 -10.66 8.19
N SER A 146 8.79 -11.69 8.14
CA SER A 146 7.75 -12.00 9.13
C SER A 146 8.24 -12.76 10.38
N GLY A 147 9.54 -13.10 10.45
CA GLY A 147 10.16 -13.77 11.61
C GLY A 147 10.16 -15.31 11.58
N THR A 148 9.68 -15.95 10.52
CA THR A 148 9.70 -17.42 10.35
C THR A 148 11.13 -17.93 10.15
N ASN A 149 11.61 -18.76 11.07
CA ASN A 149 12.97 -19.30 11.04
C ASN A 149 13.05 -20.70 10.42
N ILE A 150 13.73 -20.83 9.28
CA ILE A 150 13.90 -22.09 8.54
C ILE A 150 14.57 -23.18 9.39
N LYS A 151 15.50 -22.84 10.28
CA LYS A 151 16.18 -23.83 11.14
C LYS A 151 15.19 -24.56 12.07
N SER A 152 14.04 -23.95 12.38
CA SER A 152 13.00 -24.60 13.19
C SER A 152 12.32 -25.74 12.45
N PHE A 153 12.13 -25.59 11.13
CA PHE A 153 11.58 -26.61 10.23
C PHE A 153 12.58 -27.74 9.94
N VAL A 154 13.84 -27.38 9.71
CA VAL A 154 14.91 -28.34 9.41
C VAL A 154 15.22 -29.26 10.60
N ARG A 155 15.07 -28.76 11.83
CA ARG A 155 15.47 -29.47 13.04
C ARG A 155 14.69 -30.78 13.22
N GLY A 156 15.40 -31.90 13.08
CA GLY A 156 14.84 -33.22 13.32
C GLY A 156 13.98 -33.78 12.18
N ALA A 157 13.83 -33.04 11.08
CA ALA A 157 13.08 -33.47 9.90
C ALA A 157 13.84 -34.53 9.10
N ASP A 158 13.17 -35.63 8.75
CA ASP A 158 13.74 -36.68 7.91
C ASP A 158 13.64 -36.32 6.41
N GLU A 159 12.60 -35.58 6.03
CA GLU A 159 12.40 -34.95 4.72
C GLU A 159 12.11 -33.45 4.92
N ARG A 160 12.67 -32.59 4.06
CA ARG A 160 12.45 -31.14 4.09
C ARG A 160 11.95 -30.68 2.74
N VAL A 161 10.85 -29.94 2.73
CA VAL A 161 10.19 -29.48 1.51
C VAL A 161 10.20 -27.97 1.49
N TYR A 162 10.73 -27.38 0.42
CA TYR A 162 10.68 -25.95 0.16
C TYR A 162 9.89 -25.72 -1.11
N THR A 163 8.74 -25.07 -1.00
CA THR A 163 7.99 -24.57 -2.14
C THR A 163 8.46 -23.16 -2.43
N VAL A 164 9.18 -22.98 -3.53
CA VAL A 164 9.73 -21.69 -3.96
C VAL A 164 8.89 -21.18 -5.13
N SER A 165 8.30 -20.00 -4.97
CA SER A 165 7.31 -19.45 -5.91
C SER A 165 7.91 -18.43 -6.86
N GLY A 166 8.44 -17.33 -6.32
CA GLY A 166 9.06 -16.23 -7.07
C GLY A 166 10.34 -15.73 -6.43
N MET A 167 11.03 -14.86 -7.15
CA MET A 167 12.25 -14.17 -6.76
C MET A 167 12.16 -12.72 -7.24
N GLU A 168 12.11 -11.80 -6.30
CA GLU A 168 12.12 -10.37 -6.54
C GLU A 168 13.55 -9.88 -6.65
N TRP A 169 13.90 -9.30 -7.79
CA TRP A 169 15.22 -8.74 -8.06
C TRP A 169 15.18 -7.37 -8.72
N ALA A 170 16.07 -6.51 -8.22
CA ALA A 170 16.42 -5.25 -8.88
C ALA A 170 17.43 -5.49 -10.01
N THR A 171 17.07 -5.08 -11.24
CA THR A 171 18.01 -4.99 -12.38
C THR A 171 18.40 -3.53 -12.70
N SER A 172 17.65 -2.58 -12.15
CA SER A 172 17.98 -1.15 -12.07
C SER A 172 17.54 -0.59 -10.71
N MET A 173 17.66 0.72 -10.51
CA MET A 173 17.09 1.39 -9.33
C MET A 173 15.59 1.72 -9.51
N ASP A 174 14.99 1.35 -10.64
CA ASP A 174 13.63 1.74 -11.02
C ASP A 174 12.56 0.73 -10.58
N GLY A 175 12.90 -0.20 -9.68
CA GLY A 175 11.97 -1.16 -9.09
C GLY A 175 12.45 -2.62 -9.09
N LEU A 176 11.60 -3.48 -8.53
CA LEU A 176 11.81 -4.94 -8.47
C LEU A 176 11.04 -5.62 -9.59
N ASN A 177 11.63 -6.67 -10.15
CA ASN A 177 10.93 -7.62 -11.02
C ASN A 177 10.81 -8.96 -10.31
N ASP A 178 9.63 -9.58 -10.33
CA ASP A 178 9.44 -10.93 -9.78
C ASP A 178 9.54 -12.01 -10.87
N TYR A 179 10.45 -12.95 -10.67
CA TYR A 179 10.75 -14.03 -11.60
C TYR A 179 10.23 -15.37 -11.07
N ALA A 180 9.33 -16.00 -11.82
CA ALA A 180 8.73 -17.26 -11.43
C ALA A 180 9.76 -18.40 -11.29
N VAL A 181 9.70 -19.11 -10.16
CA VAL A 181 10.40 -20.37 -9.90
C VAL A 181 9.41 -21.53 -9.96
N SER A 182 8.31 -21.46 -9.20
CA SER A 182 7.20 -22.42 -9.25
C SER A 182 7.60 -23.89 -9.03
N TYR A 183 8.53 -24.16 -8.10
CA TYR A 183 9.03 -25.51 -7.80
C TYR A 183 8.98 -25.87 -6.32
N LYS A 184 8.80 -27.17 -6.06
CA LYS A 184 8.97 -27.83 -4.76
C LYS A 184 10.28 -28.60 -4.75
N PHE A 185 11.19 -28.21 -3.88
CA PHE A 185 12.47 -28.89 -3.64
C PHE A 185 12.34 -29.76 -2.38
N LYS A 186 12.52 -31.08 -2.54
CA LYS A 186 12.42 -32.05 -1.44
C LYS A 186 13.78 -32.65 -1.15
N TYR A 187 14.29 -32.44 0.06
CA TYR A 187 15.58 -32.95 0.51
C TYR A 187 15.45 -34.09 1.51
N THR A 188 16.31 -35.09 1.36
CA THR A 188 16.60 -36.10 2.38
C THR A 188 18.11 -36.27 2.53
N GLY A 189 18.56 -36.84 3.66
CA GLY A 189 19.99 -36.94 3.98
C GLY A 189 20.61 -35.59 4.36
N PHE A 190 21.96 -35.51 4.33
CA PHE A 190 22.71 -34.32 4.78
C PHE A 190 23.90 -34.02 3.86
N ALA A 191 24.15 -32.72 3.67
CA ALA A 191 25.35 -32.22 3.00
C ALA A 191 26.60 -32.68 3.77
N SER A 192 27.63 -33.05 3.04
CA SER A 192 28.91 -33.40 3.64
C SER A 192 29.70 -32.14 4.01
N PHE A 193 30.58 -32.23 5.00
CA PHE A 193 31.33 -31.10 5.56
C PHE A 193 32.83 -31.19 5.38
N GLU A 194 33.34 -32.40 5.16
CA GLU A 194 34.78 -32.66 5.07
C GLU A 194 35.14 -33.09 3.65
N GLU A 195 36.22 -32.51 3.13
CA GLU A 195 36.80 -32.90 1.86
C GLU A 195 37.07 -34.42 1.85
N GLY A 196 36.48 -35.14 0.88
CA GLY A 196 36.61 -36.59 0.75
C GLY A 196 35.59 -37.44 1.52
N THR A 197 34.60 -36.84 2.19
CA THR A 197 33.45 -37.57 2.75
C THR A 197 32.22 -37.44 1.85
N GLU A 198 31.57 -38.57 1.53
CA GLU A 198 30.42 -38.58 0.62
C GLU A 198 29.18 -37.91 1.26
N SER A 199 28.56 -36.99 0.52
CA SER A 199 27.26 -36.45 0.92
C SER A 199 26.17 -37.50 0.76
N THR A 200 25.23 -37.51 1.71
CA THR A 200 23.99 -38.30 1.62
C THR A 200 22.81 -37.45 1.16
N LEU A 201 23.03 -36.16 0.91
CA LEU A 201 22.00 -35.22 0.50
C LEU A 201 21.46 -35.63 -0.88
N THR A 202 20.15 -35.73 -0.96
CA THR A 202 19.44 -35.95 -2.23
C THR A 202 18.33 -34.93 -2.34
N CYS A 203 18.09 -34.46 -3.56
CA CYS A 203 17.02 -33.51 -3.87
C CYS A 203 16.14 -34.07 -5.00
N THR A 204 14.83 -33.95 -4.85
CA THR A 204 13.88 -34.12 -5.96
C THR A 204 13.09 -32.83 -6.16
N VAL A 205 12.84 -32.48 -7.42
CA VAL A 205 12.13 -31.25 -7.80
C VAL A 205 10.79 -31.61 -8.44
N GLU A 206 9.72 -30.97 -7.97
CA GLU A 206 8.37 -31.10 -8.52
C GLU A 206 7.84 -29.72 -8.91
N GLN A 207 7.13 -29.60 -10.03
CA GLN A 207 6.47 -28.35 -10.39
C GLN A 207 5.29 -28.09 -9.46
N GLN A 208 5.04 -26.81 -9.17
CA GLN A 208 3.93 -26.33 -8.35
C GLN A 208 3.12 -25.32 -9.15
N ASP A 209 1.80 -25.35 -8.98
CA ASP A 209 0.92 -24.32 -9.53
C ASP A 209 1.18 -22.96 -8.85
N THR A 210 1.33 -21.92 -9.66
CA THR A 210 1.62 -20.53 -9.27
C THR A 210 0.82 -19.60 -10.16
N VAL A 211 0.23 -18.56 -9.58
CA VAL A 211 -0.50 -17.53 -10.34
C VAL A 211 0.50 -16.47 -10.78
N LEU A 212 0.52 -16.15 -12.07
CA LEU A 212 1.37 -15.10 -12.62
C LEU A 212 0.52 -13.85 -12.87
N ILE A 213 0.88 -12.73 -12.24
CA ILE A 213 0.28 -11.43 -12.48
C ILE A 213 1.34 -10.57 -13.18
N THR A 214 0.97 -9.96 -14.31
CA THR A 214 1.88 -9.13 -15.11
C THR A 214 1.21 -7.80 -15.41
N GLY A 215 1.91 -6.67 -15.34
CA GLY A 215 1.34 -5.35 -15.64
C GLY A 215 0.46 -4.80 -14.52
N LEU A 216 0.82 -5.04 -13.25
CA LEU A 216 0.08 -4.51 -12.10
C LEU A 216 0.25 -2.98 -11.97
N GLU A 217 1.38 -2.46 -12.45
CA GLU A 217 1.79 -1.05 -12.41
C GLU A 217 0.77 -0.11 -13.08
N ASP A 218 0.12 -0.55 -14.15
CA ASP A 218 -0.89 0.22 -14.89
C ASP A 218 -2.33 -0.08 -14.42
N ARG A 219 -2.50 -0.76 -13.27
CA ARG A 219 -3.80 -1.32 -12.85
C ARG A 219 -4.18 -1.00 -11.42
N GLN A 220 -3.75 0.16 -10.96
CA GLN A 220 -4.30 0.83 -9.79
C GLN A 220 -5.50 1.69 -10.18
N THR A 221 -6.39 1.97 -9.23
CA THR A 221 -7.50 2.92 -9.36
C THR A 221 -7.97 3.33 -7.98
N VAL A 222 -8.55 4.52 -7.88
CA VAL A 222 -9.11 5.03 -6.62
C VAL A 222 -10.55 5.48 -6.77
N TYR A 223 -11.32 5.35 -5.70
CA TYR A 223 -12.65 5.96 -5.62
C TYR A 223 -12.72 6.86 -4.41
N ARG A 224 -13.11 8.11 -4.65
CA ARG A 224 -13.21 9.16 -3.62
C ARG A 224 -14.66 9.57 -3.44
N THR A 225 -15.13 9.62 -2.19
CA THR A 225 -16.49 10.08 -1.89
C THR A 225 -16.58 11.61 -1.91
N ASP A 226 -17.71 12.13 -2.40
CA ASP A 226 -18.12 13.53 -2.26
C ASP A 226 -17.08 14.58 -2.72
N MET A 227 -16.26 14.26 -3.72
CA MET A 227 -15.29 15.20 -4.30
C MET A 227 -15.95 16.47 -4.86
N ASP A 228 -17.21 16.38 -5.28
CA ASP A 228 -18.00 17.51 -5.77
C ASP A 228 -18.53 18.43 -4.65
N ASN A 229 -18.31 18.10 -3.37
CA ASN A 229 -18.82 18.88 -2.24
C ASN A 229 -17.80 19.96 -1.81
N PRO A 230 -18.06 21.25 -2.08
CA PRO A 230 -17.12 22.34 -1.74
C PRO A 230 -17.02 22.62 -0.24
N ASN A 231 -17.84 21.97 0.58
CA ASN A 231 -17.81 22.07 2.04
C ASN A 231 -17.01 20.92 2.69
N MET A 232 -16.47 19.99 1.89
CA MET A 232 -15.64 18.88 2.36
C MET A 232 -14.18 19.13 2.01
N GLN A 233 -13.29 18.65 2.87
CA GLN A 233 -11.84 18.84 2.74
C GLN A 233 -11.06 17.54 2.98
N SER A 234 -11.78 16.51 3.39
CA SER A 234 -11.32 15.17 3.68
C SER A 234 -12.37 14.25 3.05
N HIS A 235 -11.88 13.25 2.34
CA HIS A 235 -12.66 12.34 1.53
C HIS A 235 -12.22 10.91 1.84
N ASN A 236 -13.17 9.98 1.89
CA ASN A 236 -12.82 8.57 1.95
C ASN A 236 -12.28 8.15 0.56
N GLN A 237 -11.12 7.51 0.54
CA GLN A 237 -10.45 6.99 -0.65
C GLN A 237 -10.34 5.47 -0.55
N VAL A 238 -11.00 4.77 -1.47
CA VAL A 238 -10.79 3.33 -1.66
C VAL A 238 -9.71 3.10 -2.69
N ASN A 239 -8.63 2.46 -2.25
CA ASN A 239 -7.49 2.12 -3.08
C ASN A 239 -7.65 0.69 -3.58
N SER A 240 -7.59 0.53 -4.89
CA SER A 240 -7.82 -0.75 -5.55
C SER A 240 -6.76 -1.05 -6.59
N VAL A 241 -6.49 -2.34 -6.76
CA VAL A 241 -5.79 -2.87 -7.94
C VAL A 241 -6.68 -3.87 -8.66
N TYR A 242 -6.40 -4.14 -9.92
CA TYR A 242 -7.09 -5.20 -10.65
C TYR A 242 -6.14 -6.05 -11.50
N PHE A 243 -6.43 -7.35 -11.58
CA PHE A 243 -5.61 -8.32 -12.31
C PHE A 243 -6.46 -9.48 -12.81
N ALA A 244 -5.95 -10.23 -13.77
CA ALA A 244 -6.62 -11.41 -14.33
C ALA A 244 -6.00 -12.70 -13.79
N ILE A 245 -6.84 -13.71 -13.55
CA ILE A 245 -6.42 -15.07 -13.21
C ILE A 245 -6.96 -16.06 -14.24
N ASP A 246 -6.16 -17.05 -14.63
CA ASP A 246 -6.61 -18.12 -15.53
C ASP A 246 -7.77 -18.89 -14.90
N ASN A 247 -8.84 -19.12 -15.67
CA ASN A 247 -10.00 -19.88 -15.19
C ASN A 247 -9.65 -21.32 -14.79
N TYR A 248 -8.48 -21.84 -15.19
CA TYR A 248 -7.89 -23.07 -14.66
C TYR A 248 -7.89 -23.11 -13.13
N PHE A 249 -7.51 -22.03 -12.46
CA PHE A 249 -7.45 -22.01 -10.99
C PHE A 249 -8.84 -22.10 -10.37
N LEU A 250 -9.80 -21.34 -10.91
CA LEU A 250 -11.19 -21.36 -10.45
C LEU A 250 -11.86 -22.72 -10.67
N GLN A 251 -11.55 -23.38 -11.79
CA GLN A 251 -12.07 -24.71 -12.11
C GLN A 251 -11.42 -25.83 -11.28
N THR A 252 -10.14 -25.67 -10.91
CA THR A 252 -9.35 -26.70 -10.22
C THR A 252 -9.49 -26.60 -8.71
N TYR A 253 -9.48 -25.39 -8.16
CA TYR A 253 -9.40 -25.14 -6.72
C TYR A 253 -10.65 -24.48 -6.12
N GLY A 254 -11.62 -24.10 -6.96
CA GLY A 254 -12.89 -23.52 -6.53
C GLY A 254 -12.89 -21.99 -6.55
N MET A 255 -13.76 -21.37 -5.74
CA MET A 255 -13.90 -19.92 -5.73
C MET A 255 -12.72 -19.25 -5.03
N LEU A 256 -12.33 -18.06 -5.51
CA LEU A 256 -11.38 -17.21 -4.80
C LEU A 256 -12.02 -16.77 -3.47
N GLN A 257 -11.34 -17.10 -2.37
CA GLN A 257 -11.82 -16.92 -1.01
C GLN A 257 -10.96 -15.91 -0.23
N SER A 258 -9.68 -15.81 -0.55
CA SER A 258 -8.81 -14.80 0.05
C SER A 258 -7.67 -14.34 -0.86
N ILE A 259 -7.14 -13.16 -0.55
CA ILE A 259 -5.94 -12.58 -1.14
C ILE A 259 -5.03 -12.17 0.02
N GLU A 260 -3.77 -12.57 0.01
CA GLU A 260 -2.75 -12.06 0.92
C GLU A 260 -1.85 -11.06 0.21
N ALA A 261 -1.65 -9.89 0.80
CA ALA A 261 -0.82 -8.82 0.25
C ALA A 261 0.07 -8.19 1.34
N GLU A 262 1.15 -7.56 0.92
CA GLU A 262 2.07 -6.78 1.75
C GLU A 262 2.45 -5.46 1.08
N TRP A 263 2.79 -4.44 1.87
CA TRP A 263 3.16 -3.10 1.40
C TRP A 263 3.84 -2.29 2.50
N TRP A 264 4.47 -1.17 2.14
CA TRP A 264 4.90 -0.14 3.06
C TRP A 264 3.98 1.08 2.96
N GLU A 265 3.39 1.48 4.07
CA GLU A 265 2.42 2.56 4.09
C GLU A 265 3.00 3.84 4.69
N TYR A 266 2.83 4.94 3.97
CA TYR A 266 3.19 6.28 4.43
C TYR A 266 2.14 7.28 3.98
N ARG A 267 2.22 8.50 4.52
CA ARG A 267 1.41 9.64 4.04
C ARG A 267 2.33 10.65 3.38
N THR A 268 1.89 11.26 2.29
CA THR A 268 2.64 12.34 1.63
C THR A 268 2.78 13.53 2.58
N ASN A 269 3.94 14.17 2.62
CA ASN A 269 4.03 15.55 3.09
C ASN A 269 3.18 16.47 2.18
N PRO A 270 2.75 17.66 2.64
CA PRO A 270 1.82 18.50 1.89
C PRO A 270 2.23 18.74 0.43
N ILE A 271 1.36 18.34 -0.51
CA ILE A 271 1.54 18.55 -1.94
C ILE A 271 0.90 19.87 -2.34
N VAL A 272 1.70 20.86 -2.71
CA VAL A 272 1.20 22.17 -3.14
C VAL A 272 1.08 22.22 -4.66
N VAL A 273 -0.08 22.61 -5.16
CA VAL A 273 -0.35 22.81 -6.59
C VAL A 273 -0.81 24.24 -6.83
N THR A 274 -0.25 24.92 -7.83
CA THR A 274 -0.60 26.32 -8.14
C THR A 274 -0.69 26.61 -9.65
N ASN A 275 -1.55 27.54 -10.05
CA ASN A 275 -1.55 28.12 -11.40
C ASN A 275 -0.95 29.55 -11.44
N ASP A 276 -0.36 30.03 -10.34
CA ASP A 276 0.32 31.33 -10.28
C ASP A 276 1.83 31.18 -10.54
N GLU A 277 2.26 31.65 -11.72
CA GLU A 277 3.67 31.62 -12.15
C GLU A 277 4.60 32.41 -11.22
N GLU A 278 4.17 33.54 -10.67
CA GLU A 278 5.01 34.36 -9.78
C GLU A 278 5.20 33.65 -8.45
N LEU A 279 4.13 33.06 -7.91
CA LEU A 279 4.20 32.26 -6.68
C LEU A 279 5.07 31.02 -6.88
N TYR A 280 4.84 30.24 -7.94
CA TYR A 280 5.60 29.02 -8.21
C TYR A 280 7.10 29.32 -8.26
N ASN A 281 7.52 30.30 -9.07
CA ASN A 281 8.92 30.68 -9.20
C ASN A 281 9.53 31.17 -7.88
N ALA A 282 8.75 31.86 -7.05
CA ALA A 282 9.21 32.29 -5.72
C ALA A 282 9.42 31.10 -4.77
N LEU A 283 8.50 30.15 -4.75
CA LEU A 283 8.59 28.95 -3.90
C LEU A 283 9.70 28.00 -4.36
N THR A 284 9.90 27.83 -5.67
CA THR A 284 10.99 26.99 -6.22
C THR A 284 12.37 27.42 -5.71
N ALA A 285 12.57 28.71 -5.45
CA ALA A 285 13.85 29.22 -4.94
C ALA A 285 14.16 28.80 -3.50
N PHE A 286 13.16 28.31 -2.75
CA PHE A 286 13.26 27.84 -1.36
C PHE A 286 12.84 26.37 -1.21
N LEU A 287 12.52 25.69 -2.32
CA LEU A 287 12.11 24.30 -2.31
C LEU A 287 13.27 23.43 -1.77
N HIS A 288 12.95 22.47 -0.91
CA HIS A 288 13.90 21.59 -0.22
C HIS A 288 14.82 22.28 0.79
N GLU A 289 14.60 23.56 1.09
CA GLU A 289 15.35 24.28 2.13
C GLU A 289 14.52 24.36 3.42
N ASP A 290 15.18 24.05 4.55
CA ASP A 290 14.63 24.35 5.86
C ASP A 290 14.65 25.86 6.09
N ILE A 291 13.48 26.48 6.16
CA ILE A 291 13.34 27.84 6.65
C ILE A 291 13.10 27.82 8.17
N ASP A 292 13.63 28.84 8.86
CA ASP A 292 13.14 29.17 10.20
C ASP A 292 11.64 29.50 10.14
N ASP A 293 11.00 29.77 11.28
CA ASP A 293 9.56 30.09 11.34
C ASP A 293 9.11 31.19 10.34
N HIS A 294 10.03 32.09 9.95
CA HIS A 294 9.86 33.07 8.89
C HIS A 294 11.21 33.50 8.29
N THR A 295 11.26 33.68 6.98
CA THR A 295 12.33 34.35 6.25
C THR A 295 11.82 35.58 5.49
N CYS A 296 12.58 36.66 5.54
CA CYS A 296 12.28 37.88 4.78
C CYS A 296 12.77 37.84 3.33
N ASP A 297 13.48 36.77 2.94
CA ASP A 297 13.95 36.56 1.57
C ASP A 297 12.85 35.96 0.67
N LEU A 298 11.79 35.41 1.27
CA LEU A 298 10.58 34.96 0.57
C LEU A 298 9.42 35.93 0.85
N ASP A 299 8.93 36.59 -0.20
CA ASP A 299 7.85 37.58 -0.11
C ASP A 299 6.47 36.96 0.15
N TYR A 300 6.34 35.64 0.10
CA TYR A 300 5.07 34.91 0.17
C TYR A 300 4.93 34.09 1.45
N TYR A 301 3.71 33.94 1.93
CA TYR A 301 3.35 32.97 2.96
C TYR A 301 2.15 32.13 2.51
N LEU A 302 2.10 30.89 2.99
CA LEU A 302 1.05 29.93 2.70
C LEU A 302 0.36 29.54 4.00
N THR A 303 -0.95 29.38 3.96
CA THR A 303 -1.72 28.88 5.10
C THR A 303 -2.77 27.91 4.59
N SER A 304 -2.61 26.64 4.95
CA SER A 304 -3.62 25.62 4.71
C SER A 304 -4.74 25.73 5.74
N GLN A 305 -5.99 25.60 5.28
CA GLN A 305 -7.19 25.74 6.13
C GLN A 305 -7.95 24.41 6.21
N GLY A 306 -7.85 23.70 7.34
CA GLY A 306 -8.64 22.52 7.70
C GLY A 306 -9.98 22.82 8.38
N GLY A 307 -10.52 24.03 8.17
CA GLY A 307 -11.82 24.45 8.67
C GLY A 307 -11.99 25.98 8.62
N PRO A 308 -13.18 26.53 8.93
CA PRO A 308 -13.38 27.98 8.98
C PRO A 308 -12.48 28.70 10.02
N THR A 309 -11.83 27.96 10.92
CA THR A 309 -10.92 28.50 11.93
C THR A 309 -9.68 27.64 12.23
N ILE A 310 -9.52 26.46 11.63
CA ILE A 310 -8.42 25.54 11.93
C ILE A 310 -7.39 25.62 10.82
N LYS A 311 -6.16 25.97 11.19
CA LYS A 311 -5.00 25.86 10.30
C LYS A 311 -4.43 24.47 10.50
N THR A 312 -4.14 23.75 9.41
CA THR A 312 -3.46 22.45 9.46
C THR A 312 -1.95 22.66 9.43
N TRP A 313 -1.49 23.50 8.52
CA TRP A 313 -0.09 23.92 8.47
C TRP A 313 0.08 25.33 7.89
N ILE A 314 1.24 25.91 8.17
CA ILE A 314 1.61 27.27 7.80
C ILE A 314 3.07 27.31 7.36
N TYR A 315 3.34 27.95 6.22
CA TYR A 315 4.69 28.12 5.67
C TYR A 315 5.02 29.61 5.51
N ASN A 316 6.17 30.03 6.05
CA ASN A 316 6.71 31.40 6.02
C ASN A 316 5.77 32.52 6.55
N GLN A 317 4.77 32.19 7.36
CA GLN A 317 3.91 33.20 7.97
C GLN A 317 4.57 33.77 9.22
N MET A 318 4.73 35.09 9.27
CA MET A 318 5.24 35.79 10.44
C MET A 318 4.16 35.77 11.54
N ILE A 319 4.32 34.92 12.55
CA ILE A 319 3.34 34.76 13.64
C ILE A 319 3.97 35.15 14.99
N ILE A 320 3.23 35.92 15.81
CA ILE A 320 3.69 36.40 17.13
C ILE A 320 3.46 35.35 18.24
N ALA A 321 2.57 34.37 18.01
CA ALA A 321 2.25 33.27 18.92
C ALA A 321 1.54 32.11 18.19
N ALA A 322 2.23 31.39 17.29
CA ALA A 322 1.70 30.15 16.72
C ALA A 322 1.86 29.00 17.72
N ASP A 323 1.01 28.00 17.60
CA ASP A 323 1.37 26.65 18.05
C ASP A 323 2.51 26.17 17.15
N SER A 324 3.65 25.79 17.73
CA SER A 324 4.83 25.37 16.96
C SER A 324 4.53 24.20 16.01
N ASP A 325 3.50 23.44 16.36
CA ASP A 325 3.11 22.20 15.71
C ASP A 325 2.44 22.44 14.35
N LEU A 326 2.07 23.70 14.03
CA LEU A 326 1.49 24.08 12.73
C LEU A 326 2.54 24.57 11.72
N LEU A 327 3.80 24.73 12.12
CA LEU A 327 4.83 25.32 11.27
C LEU A 327 5.43 24.25 10.36
N LEU A 328 5.13 24.37 9.06
CA LEU A 328 5.83 23.64 8.02
C LEU A 328 7.11 24.41 7.71
N LYS A 329 8.26 23.80 7.99
CA LYS A 329 9.58 24.43 7.81
C LYS A 329 10.20 24.19 6.45
N ARG A 330 9.69 23.21 5.72
CA ARG A 330 10.24 22.76 4.44
C ARG A 330 9.10 22.38 3.51
N LEU A 331 9.20 22.79 2.26
CA LEU A 331 8.31 22.38 1.18
C LEU A 331 9.13 21.50 0.23
N ASP A 332 8.61 20.32 -0.07
CA ASP A 332 9.28 19.37 -0.97
C ASP A 332 8.42 19.03 -2.20
N TRP A 333 7.09 18.97 -2.06
CA TRP A 333 6.15 18.74 -3.17
C TRP A 333 5.56 20.06 -3.69
N LEU A 334 5.94 20.45 -4.91
CA LEU A 334 5.43 21.66 -5.57
C LEU A 334 5.18 21.42 -7.07
N PHE A 335 3.92 21.49 -7.47
CA PHE A 335 3.46 21.33 -8.85
C PHE A 335 2.78 22.59 -9.37
N HIS A 336 2.69 22.67 -10.69
CA HIS A 336 1.90 23.69 -11.36
C HIS A 336 0.97 23.07 -12.40
N THR A 337 -0.08 23.81 -12.76
CA THR A 337 -0.97 23.41 -13.84
C THR A 337 -0.23 23.32 -15.19
N SER A 338 -0.72 22.50 -16.12
CA SER A 338 -0.06 22.33 -17.44
C SER A 338 0.09 23.64 -18.22
N SER A 339 -0.79 24.63 -17.96
CA SER A 339 -0.61 26.02 -18.35
C SER A 339 -1.08 26.99 -17.26
N TRP A 340 -0.43 28.14 -17.13
CA TRP A 340 -0.73 29.16 -16.11
C TRP A 340 -2.14 29.79 -16.22
N ASP A 341 -2.80 29.66 -17.37
CA ASP A 341 -4.18 30.11 -17.59
C ASP A 341 -5.23 29.02 -17.34
N GLN A 342 -4.80 27.77 -17.08
CA GLN A 342 -5.68 26.67 -16.72
C GLN A 342 -6.25 26.91 -15.32
N SER A 343 -7.56 26.69 -15.18
CA SER A 343 -8.19 26.71 -13.85
C SER A 343 -7.59 25.58 -13.01
N ILE A 344 -7.32 25.87 -11.74
CA ILE A 344 -6.94 24.83 -10.79
C ILE A 344 -8.15 23.96 -10.38
N GLU A 345 -9.37 24.47 -10.62
CA GLU A 345 -10.62 23.74 -10.43
C GLU A 345 -10.68 22.55 -11.41
N ASN A 346 -10.71 21.33 -10.88
CA ASN A 346 -10.63 20.07 -11.62
C ASN A 346 -9.28 19.81 -12.31
N TYR A 347 -8.20 20.50 -11.90
CA TYR A 347 -6.85 20.10 -12.31
C TYR A 347 -6.46 18.81 -11.59
N VAL A 348 -5.83 17.91 -12.33
CA VAL A 348 -5.31 16.64 -11.85
C VAL A 348 -3.79 16.67 -12.02
N VAL A 349 -3.05 16.42 -10.95
CA VAL A 349 -1.65 16.01 -11.06
C VAL A 349 -1.69 14.49 -11.19
N GLU A 350 -1.23 13.97 -12.33
CA GLU A 350 -1.31 12.55 -12.62
C GLU A 350 -0.33 11.78 -11.70
N SER A 351 -0.71 10.58 -11.28
CA SER A 351 0.13 9.62 -10.55
C SER A 351 1.52 9.46 -11.16
N SER A 352 1.59 9.36 -12.49
CA SER A 352 2.86 9.30 -13.23
C SER A 352 3.76 10.53 -13.02
N GLU A 353 3.20 11.74 -12.90
CA GLU A 353 3.97 12.96 -12.63
C GLU A 353 4.53 12.95 -11.20
N LEU A 354 3.77 12.41 -10.24
CA LEU A 354 4.19 12.26 -8.84
C LEU A 354 5.32 11.24 -8.72
N GLU A 355 5.20 10.10 -9.40
CA GLU A 355 6.24 9.08 -9.44
C GLU A 355 7.53 9.60 -10.09
N GLU A 356 7.43 10.26 -11.25
CA GLU A 356 8.58 10.88 -11.91
C GLU A 356 9.29 11.89 -11.02
N PHE A 357 8.52 12.75 -10.33
CA PHE A 357 9.07 13.70 -9.37
C PHE A 357 9.78 12.98 -8.20
N ARG A 358 9.11 12.00 -7.59
CA ARG A 358 9.65 11.21 -6.47
C ARG A 358 10.97 10.57 -6.86
N PHE A 359 11.00 9.81 -7.96
CA PHE A 359 12.19 9.11 -8.41
C PHE A 359 13.35 10.08 -8.71
N SER A 360 13.05 11.23 -9.32
CA SER A 360 14.05 12.27 -9.56
C SER A 360 14.61 12.84 -8.25
N TYR A 361 13.73 13.11 -7.28
CA TYR A 361 14.11 13.68 -5.99
C TYR A 361 14.91 12.70 -5.13
N GLU A 362 14.50 11.44 -5.06
CA GLU A 362 15.16 10.37 -4.30
C GLU A 362 16.58 10.06 -4.81
N GLN A 363 16.84 10.32 -6.10
CA GLN A 363 18.18 10.21 -6.68
C GLN A 363 19.07 11.44 -6.41
N SER A 364 18.52 12.51 -5.81
CA SER A 364 19.28 13.71 -5.49
C SER A 364 20.23 13.50 -4.31
N GLN A 365 21.25 14.35 -4.20
CA GLN A 365 22.21 14.30 -3.08
C GLN A 365 21.67 14.91 -1.77
N ILE A 366 20.47 15.50 -1.81
CA ILE A 366 19.87 16.24 -0.71
C ILE A 366 18.69 15.49 -0.05
N ALA A 367 18.24 14.40 -0.67
CA ALA A 367 17.14 13.59 -0.15
C ALA A 367 17.54 12.88 1.16
N ASN A 368 16.65 12.94 2.14
CA ASN A 368 16.79 12.24 3.41
C ASN A 368 15.97 10.96 3.42
N PHE A 369 16.54 9.91 4.01
CA PHE A 369 15.93 8.58 4.07
C PHE A 369 15.95 8.01 5.48
N GLU A 370 14.93 7.20 5.79
CA GLU A 370 14.88 6.35 6.99
C GLU A 370 14.62 4.89 6.57
N GLU A 371 15.26 3.97 7.27
CA GLU A 371 15.08 2.53 7.08
C GLU A 371 13.90 2.00 7.91
N ASP A 372 13.00 1.28 7.27
CA ASP A 372 11.83 0.65 7.88
C ASP A 372 11.68 -0.79 7.34
N ASN A 373 12.01 -1.78 8.18
CA ASN A 373 11.98 -3.20 7.83
C ASN A 373 12.73 -3.57 6.52
N GLY A 374 13.82 -2.87 6.20
CA GLY A 374 14.64 -3.09 5.00
C GLY A 374 14.22 -2.29 3.77
N TYR A 375 13.12 -1.53 3.86
CA TYR A 375 12.73 -0.51 2.90
C TYR A 375 13.29 0.85 3.32
N SER A 376 13.82 1.62 2.38
CA SER A 376 14.31 2.98 2.60
C SER A 376 13.33 3.96 1.98
N TYR A 377 12.64 4.76 2.79
CA TYR A 377 11.66 5.73 2.30
C TYR A 377 12.17 7.16 2.49
N CYS A 378 11.78 8.06 1.58
CA CYS A 378 12.21 9.46 1.63
C CYS A 378 11.40 10.26 2.67
N THR A 379 12.03 10.70 3.75
CA THR A 379 11.36 11.44 4.85
C THR A 379 11.00 12.87 4.48
N ASP A 380 11.61 13.41 3.42
CA ASP A 380 11.27 14.73 2.89
C ASP A 380 9.94 14.70 2.11
N LEU A 381 9.63 13.55 1.49
CA LEU A 381 8.41 13.38 0.70
C LEU A 381 7.28 12.72 1.50
N PHE A 382 7.61 11.89 2.49
CA PHE A 382 6.66 11.08 3.22
C PHE A 382 6.84 11.15 4.74
N ASN A 383 5.74 10.97 5.46
CA ASN A 383 5.70 10.89 6.92
C ASN A 383 4.90 9.65 7.39
N LYS A 384 4.90 9.45 8.72
CA LYS A 384 4.30 8.27 9.38
C LYS A 384 2.87 8.52 9.90
N GLU A 385 2.24 9.63 9.56
CA GLU A 385 0.88 10.00 10.02
C GLU A 385 -0.21 9.37 9.14
N VAL A 386 -0.24 8.04 9.07
CA VAL A 386 -1.09 7.29 8.13
C VAL A 386 -2.57 7.17 8.54
N GLY A 387 -3.03 7.89 9.57
CA GLY A 387 -4.41 7.85 10.06
C GLY A 387 -4.67 6.86 11.22
N GLU A 388 -5.80 7.01 11.90
CA GLU A 388 -6.17 6.20 13.08
C GLU A 388 -6.44 4.73 12.68
N GLY A 389 -5.98 3.79 13.51
CA GLY A 389 -6.17 2.35 13.26
C GLY A 389 -5.23 1.76 12.21
N ARG A 390 -4.37 2.57 11.58
CA ARG A 390 -3.43 2.17 10.53
C ARG A 390 -1.99 2.11 11.08
N THR A 391 -1.14 1.35 10.40
CA THR A 391 0.27 1.16 10.80
C THR A 391 1.17 1.71 9.69
N ALA A 392 1.98 2.72 10.01
CA ALA A 392 3.00 3.21 9.07
C ALA A 392 4.15 2.20 8.94
N GLY A 393 4.79 2.19 7.77
CA GLY A 393 5.83 1.22 7.44
C GLY A 393 5.25 -0.12 6.96
N TYR A 394 5.94 -1.22 7.25
CA TYR A 394 5.58 -2.53 6.71
C TYR A 394 4.23 -3.07 7.23
N ASN A 395 3.37 -3.46 6.29
CA ASN A 395 2.08 -4.10 6.49
C ASN A 395 2.00 -5.42 5.73
N ARG A 396 1.29 -6.38 6.30
CA ARG A 396 0.92 -7.63 5.64
C ARG A 396 -0.46 -8.06 6.13
N LYS A 397 -1.39 -8.29 5.21
CA LYS A 397 -2.78 -8.62 5.54
C LYS A 397 -3.33 -9.71 4.62
N VAL A 398 -4.11 -10.61 5.20
CA VAL A 398 -4.96 -11.56 4.48
C VAL A 398 -6.36 -10.96 4.43
N PHE A 399 -6.89 -10.79 3.23
CA PHE A 399 -8.23 -10.32 2.96
C PHE A 399 -9.11 -11.52 2.61
N ASN A 400 -10.12 -11.82 3.42
CA ASN A 400 -11.03 -12.93 3.20
C ASN A 400 -12.48 -12.44 3.04
N VAL A 401 -13.20 -12.94 2.03
CA VAL A 401 -14.58 -12.49 1.74
C VAL A 401 -15.59 -12.85 2.83
N ASP A 402 -15.28 -13.83 3.67
CA ASP A 402 -16.15 -14.24 4.79
C ASP A 402 -15.72 -13.63 6.13
N ASP A 403 -14.61 -12.88 6.15
CA ASP A 403 -14.10 -12.24 7.36
C ASP A 403 -14.59 -10.78 7.45
N PRO A 404 -15.42 -10.43 8.46
CA PRO A 404 -15.88 -9.06 8.66
C PRO A 404 -14.74 -8.04 8.80
N ASP A 405 -13.60 -8.43 9.37
CA ASP A 405 -12.43 -7.56 9.58
C ASP A 405 -11.66 -7.29 8.26
N SER A 406 -12.00 -8.04 7.20
CA SER A 406 -11.49 -7.86 5.84
C SER A 406 -12.41 -7.00 4.97
N MET A 407 -13.63 -6.68 5.43
CA MET A 407 -14.55 -5.83 4.68
C MET A 407 -14.07 -4.38 4.68
N ILE A 408 -14.29 -3.70 3.57
CA ILE A 408 -14.05 -2.26 3.43
C ILE A 408 -15.23 -1.51 4.04
N ASN A 409 -14.94 -0.67 5.03
CA ASN A 409 -15.90 0.14 5.75
C ASN A 409 -15.50 1.62 5.66
N PHE A 410 -16.46 2.47 5.32
CA PHE A 410 -16.26 3.91 5.19
C PHE A 410 -16.53 4.68 6.49
N ASP A 411 -16.84 3.96 7.58
CA ASP A 411 -17.01 4.50 8.94
C ASP A 411 -15.68 4.87 9.62
N GLU A 412 -14.54 4.65 8.96
CA GLU A 412 -13.21 4.83 9.56
C GLU A 412 -12.83 6.31 9.71
N TYR A 413 -13.48 7.23 8.99
CA TYR A 413 -13.23 8.67 9.06
C TYR A 413 -14.54 9.46 9.19
N GLU A 414 -14.63 10.35 10.19
CA GLU A 414 -15.70 11.35 10.28
C GLU A 414 -15.37 12.49 9.29
N PRO A 415 -16.15 12.69 8.21
CA PRO A 415 -15.79 13.70 7.23
C PRO A 415 -15.81 15.10 7.84
N GLY A 416 -14.81 15.92 7.51
CA GLY A 416 -14.69 17.30 7.97
C GLY A 416 -15.69 18.24 7.28
N TYR A 417 -16.98 18.14 7.62
CA TYR A 417 -18.02 18.97 7.00
C TYR A 417 -17.94 20.44 7.43
N ARG A 418 -18.25 21.35 6.51
CA ARG A 418 -18.42 22.79 6.77
C ARG A 418 -19.87 23.24 6.59
N GLY A 419 -20.17 24.46 7.04
CA GLY A 419 -21.42 25.15 6.68
C GLY A 419 -22.69 24.41 7.11
N TRP A 420 -23.62 24.23 6.18
CA TRP A 420 -24.90 23.56 6.41
C TRP A 420 -24.75 22.04 6.57
N ASP A 421 -23.72 21.45 5.96
CA ASP A 421 -23.47 20.00 6.00
C ASP A 421 -22.92 19.56 7.37
N LEU A 422 -22.15 20.42 8.05
CA LEU A 422 -21.79 20.21 9.47
C LEU A 422 -23.04 20.09 10.36
N TRP A 423 -24.08 20.87 10.07
CA TRP A 423 -25.35 20.77 10.80
C TRP A 423 -26.14 19.52 10.42
N LYS A 424 -26.09 19.05 9.17
CA LYS A 424 -26.72 17.78 8.76
C LYS A 424 -26.07 16.59 9.47
N ASN A 425 -24.74 16.53 9.51
CA ASN A 425 -24.01 15.50 10.24
C ASN A 425 -24.37 15.49 11.74
N ILE A 426 -24.27 16.65 12.43
CA ILE A 426 -24.59 16.78 13.87
C ILE A 426 -26.01 16.28 14.23
N PHE A 427 -26.97 16.40 13.32
CA PHE A 427 -28.35 15.97 13.54
C PHE A 427 -28.72 14.62 12.89
N GLY A 428 -27.76 13.94 12.26
CA GLY A 428 -27.98 12.65 11.57
C GLY A 428 -28.96 12.77 10.41
N TRP A 429 -28.88 13.87 9.65
CA TRP A 429 -29.71 14.16 8.47
C TRP A 429 -28.95 13.94 7.15
N GLU A 430 -27.84 13.21 7.19
CA GLU A 430 -27.11 12.80 5.98
C GLU A 430 -27.98 11.89 5.10
N ASP A 431 -27.80 12.03 3.79
CA ASP A 431 -28.43 11.15 2.81
C ASP A 431 -27.91 9.72 3.00
N GLU A 432 -28.70 8.72 2.61
CA GLU A 432 -28.41 7.29 2.80
C GLU A 432 -27.11 6.80 2.12
N PHE A 433 -26.35 7.66 1.43
CA PHE A 433 -25.17 7.30 0.65
C PHE A 433 -24.02 6.78 1.53
N ASP A 434 -23.80 7.35 2.72
CA ASP A 434 -22.77 6.89 3.65
C ASP A 434 -23.11 5.53 4.30
N ALA A 435 -24.41 5.20 4.39
CA ALA A 435 -24.85 3.90 4.87
C ALA A 435 -24.63 2.77 3.83
N VAL A 436 -24.43 3.11 2.55
CA VAL A 436 -24.28 2.15 1.43
C VAL A 436 -22.87 1.57 1.33
N LEU A 437 -21.88 2.22 1.94
CA LEU A 437 -20.47 1.87 1.76
C LEU A 437 -19.88 1.02 2.90
N LYS A 438 -20.72 0.45 3.77
CA LYS A 438 -20.31 -0.53 4.80
C LYS A 438 -20.32 -1.94 4.24
N ASP A 439 -19.51 -2.81 4.83
CA ASP A 439 -19.42 -4.24 4.53
C ASP A 439 -19.12 -4.54 3.04
N GLN A 440 -18.31 -3.69 2.39
CA GLN A 440 -17.92 -3.91 1.01
C GLN A 440 -16.88 -5.02 0.92
N ALA A 441 -17.14 -6.01 0.07
CA ALA A 441 -16.21 -7.13 -0.09
C ALA A 441 -14.83 -6.62 -0.55
N PRO A 442 -13.73 -7.16 0.03
CA PRO A 442 -12.38 -6.73 -0.31
C PRO A 442 -12.05 -6.99 -1.78
N PHE A 443 -12.70 -7.95 -2.43
CA PHE A 443 -12.54 -8.15 -3.86
C PHE A 443 -13.78 -8.69 -4.54
N LEU A 444 -13.86 -8.47 -5.85
CA LEU A 444 -14.89 -8.98 -6.74
C LEU A 444 -14.25 -9.73 -7.91
N VAL A 445 -14.87 -10.84 -8.32
CA VAL A 445 -14.44 -11.62 -9.49
C VAL A 445 -15.42 -11.42 -10.64
N ILE A 446 -14.97 -10.79 -11.71
CA ILE A 446 -15.72 -10.51 -12.93
C ILE A 446 -15.33 -11.50 -14.02
N ASN A 447 -16.31 -12.21 -14.56
CA ASN A 447 -16.15 -13.27 -15.55
C ASN A 447 -17.21 -13.19 -16.65
N ALA A 448 -17.17 -14.15 -17.58
CA ALA A 448 -18.11 -14.19 -18.71
C ALA A 448 -19.59 -14.23 -18.30
N ASP A 449 -19.90 -14.83 -17.15
CA ASP A 449 -21.27 -15.09 -16.70
C ASP A 449 -21.88 -13.87 -15.98
N ASN A 450 -21.07 -13.08 -15.28
CA ASN A 450 -21.54 -11.94 -14.47
C ASN A 450 -21.14 -10.55 -15.00
N ARG A 451 -20.30 -10.44 -16.03
CA ARG A 451 -19.81 -9.14 -16.54
C ARG A 451 -20.92 -8.12 -16.86
N SER A 452 -22.09 -8.55 -17.29
CA SER A 452 -23.20 -7.63 -17.61
C SER A 452 -23.80 -6.98 -16.37
N GLU A 453 -23.70 -7.63 -15.21
CA GLU A 453 -24.13 -7.08 -13.92
C GLU A 453 -23.22 -5.93 -13.49
N TYR A 454 -21.91 -6.09 -13.69
CA TYR A 454 -20.90 -5.14 -13.23
C TYR A 454 -20.55 -4.04 -14.24
N LEU A 455 -20.61 -4.32 -15.54
CA LEU A 455 -20.10 -3.43 -16.60
C LEU A 455 -21.20 -2.84 -17.48
N SER A 456 -22.42 -2.70 -16.96
CA SER A 456 -23.52 -2.04 -17.67
C SER A 456 -23.86 -0.67 -17.08
N GLY A 457 -24.34 0.24 -17.93
CA GLY A 457 -24.69 1.61 -17.55
C GLY A 457 -23.77 2.65 -18.18
N SER A 458 -23.82 3.87 -17.65
CA SER A 458 -22.83 4.92 -17.92
C SER A 458 -21.54 4.67 -17.13
N ASP A 459 -20.48 5.42 -17.45
CA ASP A 459 -19.19 5.30 -16.75
C ASP A 459 -19.36 5.62 -15.27
N LYS A 460 -20.07 6.70 -14.92
CA LYS A 460 -20.48 7.00 -13.54
C LYS A 460 -21.20 5.84 -12.83
N ASP A 461 -22.16 5.19 -13.50
CA ASP A 461 -22.90 4.06 -12.89
C ASP A 461 -21.99 2.86 -12.58
N ILE A 462 -20.94 2.66 -13.38
CA ILE A 462 -19.97 1.57 -13.21
C ILE A 462 -18.97 1.97 -12.12
N SER A 463 -18.46 3.19 -12.15
CA SER A 463 -17.59 3.78 -11.13
C SER A 463 -18.18 3.65 -9.74
N ASP A 464 -19.42 4.12 -9.52
CA ASP A 464 -20.08 4.05 -8.21
C ASP A 464 -20.33 2.61 -7.75
N ARG A 465 -20.66 1.71 -8.68
CA ARG A 465 -20.93 0.30 -8.37
C ARG A 465 -19.65 -0.46 -8.00
N LEU A 466 -18.55 -0.14 -8.67
CA LEU A 466 -17.29 -0.85 -8.51
C LEU A 466 -16.32 -0.14 -7.56
N LEU A 467 -16.62 1.09 -7.15
CA LEU A 467 -15.72 1.91 -6.34
C LEU A 467 -14.36 2.04 -7.03
N ILE A 468 -14.39 2.51 -8.29
CA ILE A 468 -13.21 2.85 -9.10
C ILE A 468 -13.38 4.26 -9.68
N ALA A 469 -12.30 4.90 -10.13
CA ALA A 469 -12.37 6.24 -10.72
C ALA A 469 -13.24 6.23 -11.99
N GLU A 470 -14.00 7.30 -12.26
CA GLU A 470 -14.87 7.35 -13.44
C GLU A 470 -14.07 7.32 -14.74
N GLU A 471 -12.94 8.03 -14.73
CA GLU A 471 -11.93 8.12 -15.78
C GLU A 471 -11.29 6.76 -16.11
N ASP A 472 -11.22 5.83 -15.14
CA ASP A 472 -10.63 4.50 -15.31
C ASP A 472 -11.60 3.47 -15.90
N VAL A 473 -12.91 3.73 -15.84
CA VAL A 473 -13.95 2.79 -16.29
C VAL A 473 -13.74 2.30 -17.73
N PRO A 474 -13.39 3.14 -18.72
CA PRO A 474 -13.15 2.69 -20.09
C PRO A 474 -11.96 1.73 -20.20
N ALA A 475 -10.87 2.00 -19.48
CA ALA A 475 -9.67 1.16 -19.46
C ALA A 475 -9.97 -0.18 -18.77
N PHE A 476 -10.60 -0.15 -17.60
CA PHE A 476 -11.02 -1.32 -16.84
C PHE A 476 -11.98 -2.23 -17.62
N THR A 477 -12.99 -1.66 -18.28
CA THR A 477 -13.96 -2.41 -19.10
C THR A 477 -13.30 -3.08 -20.31
N THR A 478 -12.32 -2.40 -20.90
CA THR A 478 -11.51 -2.94 -22.00
C THR A 478 -10.65 -4.10 -21.52
N TYR A 479 -10.01 -3.96 -20.36
CA TYR A 479 -9.22 -5.00 -19.73
C TYR A 479 -10.07 -6.25 -19.44
N CYS A 480 -11.22 -6.08 -18.76
CA CYS A 480 -12.17 -7.16 -18.50
C CYS A 480 -12.59 -7.89 -19.77
N SER A 481 -12.92 -7.15 -20.83
CA SER A 481 -13.33 -7.77 -22.09
C SER A 481 -12.23 -8.58 -22.76
N LYS A 482 -10.96 -8.15 -22.66
CA LYS A 482 -9.80 -8.86 -23.20
C LYS A 482 -9.48 -10.12 -22.38
N SER A 483 -9.39 -10.01 -21.07
CA SER A 483 -9.07 -11.13 -20.17
C SER A 483 -10.12 -12.23 -20.26
N ILE A 484 -11.41 -11.87 -20.25
CA ILE A 484 -12.50 -12.85 -20.41
C ILE A 484 -12.41 -13.57 -21.77
N ALA A 485 -12.04 -12.87 -22.84
CA ALA A 485 -11.86 -13.49 -24.15
C ALA A 485 -10.66 -14.46 -24.20
N ASN A 486 -9.68 -14.28 -23.32
CA ASN A 486 -8.52 -15.15 -23.16
C ASN A 486 -8.77 -16.36 -22.22
N GLY A 487 -9.98 -16.48 -21.67
CA GLY A 487 -10.29 -17.56 -20.73
C GLY A 487 -9.85 -17.28 -19.31
N GLU A 488 -9.77 -16.00 -18.94
CA GLU A 488 -9.43 -15.54 -17.59
C GLU A 488 -10.65 -14.91 -16.89
N SER A 489 -10.55 -14.70 -15.59
CA SER A 489 -11.48 -13.89 -14.80
C SER A 489 -10.71 -12.71 -14.18
N VAL A 490 -11.32 -11.53 -14.17
CA VAL A 490 -10.71 -10.33 -13.58
C VAL A 490 -11.09 -10.22 -12.11
N VAL A 491 -10.10 -10.00 -11.27
CA VAL A 491 -10.23 -9.69 -9.85
C VAL A 491 -10.06 -8.19 -9.69
N LEU A 492 -11.06 -7.51 -9.14
CA LEU A 492 -10.95 -6.15 -8.62
C LEU A 492 -10.72 -6.25 -7.12
N PHE A 493 -9.56 -5.83 -6.63
CA PHE A 493 -9.11 -5.97 -5.24
C PHE A 493 -8.95 -4.61 -4.57
N ARG A 494 -9.83 -4.33 -3.60
CA ARG A 494 -9.83 -3.18 -2.71
C ARG A 494 -9.03 -3.54 -1.46
N PHE A 495 -7.83 -3.00 -1.36
CA PHE A 495 -6.90 -3.39 -0.29
C PHE A 495 -6.82 -2.35 0.84
N ALA A 496 -7.26 -1.11 0.61
CA ALA A 496 -7.26 -0.08 1.64
C ALA A 496 -8.40 0.94 1.48
N CYS A 497 -8.92 1.40 2.61
CA CYS A 497 -9.74 2.61 2.74
C CYS A 497 -8.91 3.64 3.53
N THR A 498 -8.66 4.82 2.96
CA THR A 498 -7.82 5.87 3.54
C THR A 498 -8.49 7.23 3.46
N GLU A 499 -7.92 8.20 4.16
CA GLU A 499 -8.31 9.59 4.03
C GLU A 499 -7.52 10.25 2.89
N TYR A 500 -8.23 11.01 2.06
CA TYR A 500 -7.66 11.93 1.08
C TYR A 500 -8.01 13.35 1.51
N GLU A 501 -7.00 14.16 1.83
CA GLU A 501 -7.21 15.56 2.17
C GLU A 501 -6.90 16.46 0.99
N ALA A 502 -7.81 17.40 0.72
CA ALA A 502 -7.59 18.46 -0.27
C ALA A 502 -8.23 19.76 0.22
N THR A 503 -7.45 20.85 0.20
CA THR A 503 -7.93 22.14 0.68
C THR A 503 -7.28 23.30 -0.03
N ASN A 504 -8.01 24.41 -0.14
CA ASN A 504 -7.49 25.65 -0.69
C ASN A 504 -6.42 26.23 0.24
N VAL A 505 -5.36 26.74 -0.37
CA VAL A 505 -4.27 27.41 0.34
C VAL A 505 -4.48 28.91 0.25
N VAL A 506 -4.48 29.57 1.42
CA VAL A 506 -4.41 31.03 1.42
C VAL A 506 -2.98 31.46 1.17
N VAL A 507 -2.79 32.09 0.01
CA VAL A 507 -1.54 32.74 -0.38
C VAL A 507 -1.62 34.20 0.03
N GLY A 508 -0.59 34.70 0.72
CA GLY A 508 -0.43 36.12 0.96
C GLY A 508 0.98 36.60 0.62
N LYS A 509 1.08 37.88 0.26
CA LYS A 509 2.33 38.53 -0.12
C LYS A 509 2.63 39.68 0.84
N TYR A 510 3.85 39.77 1.34
CA TYR A 510 4.30 40.88 2.17
C TYR A 510 4.56 42.12 1.30
N THR A 511 4.01 43.28 1.69
CA THR A 511 4.30 44.57 1.04
C THR A 511 5.30 45.37 1.87
N GLU A 512 6.48 45.66 1.31
CA GLU A 512 7.52 46.55 1.86
C GLU A 512 8.08 46.19 3.25
N HIS A 513 8.86 45.10 3.43
CA HIS A 513 9.70 44.78 4.63
C HIS A 513 9.19 45.26 6.02
N THR A 514 7.87 45.35 6.20
CA THR A 514 7.18 45.92 7.35
C THR A 514 5.94 45.07 7.58
N LEU A 515 5.52 44.98 8.85
CA LEU A 515 4.43 44.17 9.39
C LEU A 515 3.04 44.40 8.77
N HIS A 516 2.93 45.15 7.67
CA HIS A 516 1.69 45.31 6.93
C HIS A 516 1.44 44.05 6.10
N MET A 517 0.75 43.08 6.71
CA MET A 517 0.01 42.06 5.97
C MET A 517 -0.95 42.80 5.04
N SER A 518 -0.68 42.78 3.74
CA SER A 518 -1.76 42.95 2.78
C SER A 518 -2.56 41.67 2.86
N ILE A 519 -3.69 41.68 3.58
CA ILE A 519 -4.75 40.72 3.31
C ILE A 519 -5.20 41.05 1.89
N GLY A 520 -4.55 40.43 0.90
CA GLY A 520 -5.13 40.29 -0.42
C GLY A 520 -6.51 39.68 -0.23
N SER A 521 -7.45 40.00 -1.12
CA SER A 521 -8.59 39.09 -1.27
C SER A 521 -8.00 37.69 -1.42
N PRO A 522 -8.38 36.72 -0.60
CA PRO A 522 -7.85 35.39 -0.77
C PRO A 522 -8.27 34.95 -2.17
N ASP A 523 -7.32 34.86 -3.09
CA ASP A 523 -7.55 34.25 -4.40
C ASP A 523 -7.54 32.74 -4.15
N GLN A 524 -8.66 32.28 -3.57
CA GLN A 524 -8.91 30.89 -3.14
C GLN A 524 -8.91 29.90 -4.32
N ASP A 525 -8.73 30.40 -5.55
CA ASP A 525 -8.92 29.66 -6.79
C ASP A 525 -7.59 29.47 -7.55
N THR A 526 -6.44 29.75 -6.92
CA THR A 526 -5.12 29.69 -7.58
C THR A 526 -4.18 28.62 -7.04
N THR A 527 -4.41 28.15 -5.80
CA THR A 527 -3.51 27.22 -5.11
C THR A 527 -4.29 26.32 -4.17
N PHE A 528 -4.04 25.02 -4.25
CA PHE A 528 -4.53 24.05 -3.27
C PHE A 528 -3.37 23.22 -2.72
N THR A 529 -3.64 22.53 -1.63
CA THR A 529 -2.78 21.48 -1.10
C THR A 529 -3.56 20.19 -0.97
N ALA A 530 -2.86 19.07 -1.15
CA ALA A 530 -3.42 17.75 -0.92
C ALA A 530 -2.44 16.86 -0.15
N GLU A 531 -2.99 15.85 0.52
CA GLU A 531 -2.25 14.78 1.18
C GLU A 531 -3.00 13.47 1.00
N GLU A 532 -2.25 12.38 0.77
CA GLU A 532 -2.82 11.04 0.69
C GLU A 532 -1.88 9.99 1.28
N ASN A 533 -2.45 8.82 1.59
CA ASN A 533 -1.66 7.64 1.90
C ASN A 533 -1.13 7.03 0.60
N VAL A 534 0.12 6.60 0.62
CA VAL A 534 0.80 5.89 -0.46
C VAL A 534 1.17 4.48 -0.01
N PHE A 535 1.17 3.54 -0.95
CA PHE A 535 1.48 2.13 -0.68
C PHE A 535 2.67 1.71 -1.53
N LEU A 536 3.85 1.76 -0.92
CA LEU A 536 5.11 1.50 -1.58
C LEU A 536 5.44 0.01 -1.56
N ASN A 537 6.04 -0.49 -2.63
CA ASN A 537 6.39 -1.89 -2.82
C ASN A 537 5.23 -2.84 -2.49
N PHE A 538 4.02 -2.47 -2.91
CA PHE A 538 2.81 -3.26 -2.79
C PHE A 538 2.95 -4.54 -3.62
N ASP A 539 2.69 -5.68 -2.98
CA ASP A 539 2.76 -6.98 -3.62
C ASP A 539 1.64 -7.92 -3.17
N ILE A 540 1.19 -8.78 -4.09
CA ILE A 540 0.22 -9.82 -3.85
C ILE A 540 0.98 -11.13 -3.67
N MET A 541 0.94 -11.70 -2.47
CA MET A 541 1.74 -12.86 -2.11
C MET A 541 1.04 -14.18 -2.47
N THR A 542 -0.24 -14.32 -2.12
CA THR A 542 -0.98 -15.58 -2.27
C THR A 542 -2.47 -15.37 -2.56
N LEU A 543 -3.06 -16.34 -3.27
CA LEU A 543 -4.50 -16.47 -3.45
C LEU A 543 -5.00 -17.74 -2.76
N GLY A 544 -6.02 -17.61 -1.91
CA GLY A 544 -6.70 -18.72 -1.28
C GLY A 544 -7.97 -19.10 -2.03
N PHE A 545 -8.10 -20.37 -2.38
CA PHE A 545 -9.27 -20.90 -3.10
C PHE A 545 -10.01 -21.94 -2.26
N TYR A 546 -11.34 -22.00 -2.42
CA TYR A 546 -12.19 -22.95 -1.73
C TYR A 546 -13.17 -23.65 -2.68
N ASP A 547 -13.13 -24.98 -2.73
CA ASP A 547 -13.99 -25.82 -3.58
C ASP A 547 -15.26 -26.34 -2.88
N GLY A 548 -15.50 -25.92 -1.62
CA GLY A 548 -16.57 -26.45 -0.76
C GLY A 548 -16.13 -27.58 0.17
N TYR A 549 -14.92 -28.12 0.00
CA TYR A 549 -14.36 -29.20 0.82
C TYR A 549 -12.96 -28.89 1.34
N ASN A 550 -12.08 -28.36 0.48
CA ASN A 550 -10.70 -28.06 0.79
C ASN A 550 -10.37 -26.61 0.47
N TYR A 551 -9.59 -25.99 1.35
CA TYR A 551 -9.00 -24.68 1.15
C TYR A 551 -7.57 -24.84 0.66
N THR A 552 -7.24 -24.24 -0.48
CA THR A 552 -5.92 -24.37 -1.13
C THR A 552 -5.30 -22.99 -1.30
N VAL A 553 -4.06 -22.83 -0.86
CA VAL A 553 -3.27 -21.60 -1.05
C VAL A 553 -2.37 -21.77 -2.26
N ILE A 554 -2.49 -20.86 -3.21
CA ILE A 554 -1.65 -20.80 -4.41
C ILE A 554 -0.78 -19.54 -4.32
N PRO A 555 0.54 -19.65 -4.42
CA PRO A 555 1.40 -18.48 -4.40
C PRO A 555 1.24 -17.68 -5.69
N VAL A 556 1.45 -16.39 -5.57
CA VAL A 556 1.46 -15.42 -6.67
C VAL A 556 2.91 -15.03 -6.96
N VAL A 557 3.18 -14.77 -8.23
CA VAL A 557 4.38 -14.10 -8.71
C VAL A 557 3.91 -12.85 -9.43
N SER A 558 4.29 -11.70 -8.87
CA SER A 558 3.93 -10.37 -9.35
C SER A 558 5.07 -9.44 -9.01
N SER A 559 5.52 -8.62 -9.97
CA SER A 559 6.46 -7.55 -9.63
C SER A 559 5.80 -6.61 -8.61
N PRO A 560 6.45 -6.29 -7.48
CA PRO A 560 5.96 -5.27 -6.57
C PRO A 560 5.85 -3.91 -7.27
N VAL A 561 4.83 -3.13 -6.89
CA VAL A 561 4.56 -1.82 -7.48
C VAL A 561 4.40 -0.77 -6.40
N ASP A 562 4.69 0.48 -6.71
CA ASP A 562 4.29 1.58 -5.85
C ASP A 562 2.90 2.06 -6.27
N ILE A 563 2.06 2.37 -5.29
CA ILE A 563 0.72 2.89 -5.52
C ILE A 563 0.68 4.31 -4.96
N ILE A 564 0.64 5.28 -5.87
CA ILE A 564 0.44 6.70 -5.63
C ILE A 564 -0.69 7.13 -6.56
N SER A 565 -1.73 7.74 -6.01
CA SER A 565 -2.93 8.09 -6.78
C SER A 565 -2.79 9.47 -7.40
N ASP A 566 -3.70 9.80 -8.32
CA ASP A 566 -3.76 11.14 -8.89
C ASP A 566 -4.20 12.16 -7.83
N ILE A 567 -3.62 13.35 -7.84
CA ILE A 567 -3.97 14.43 -6.91
C ILE A 567 -4.96 15.38 -7.56
N VAL A 568 -6.12 15.55 -6.91
CA VAL A 568 -7.22 16.39 -7.38
C VAL A 568 -7.54 17.47 -6.35
N GLY A 569 -7.67 18.72 -6.81
CA GLY A 569 -8.03 19.84 -5.94
C GLY A 569 -9.45 19.72 -5.36
N PRO A 570 -9.75 20.45 -4.27
CA PRO A 570 -11.09 20.46 -3.68
C PRO A 570 -12.09 21.14 -4.63
N ALA A 571 -13.37 20.77 -4.53
CA ALA A 571 -14.43 21.53 -5.19
C ALA A 571 -14.47 22.97 -4.69
N LEU A 572 -14.52 23.94 -5.61
CA LEU A 572 -14.63 25.34 -5.25
C LEU A 572 -16.08 25.69 -4.89
N PRO A 573 -16.32 26.52 -3.85
CA PRO A 573 -17.68 26.90 -3.48
C PRO A 573 -18.34 27.70 -4.61
N GLY A 574 -19.38 27.10 -5.21
CA GLY A 574 -20.21 27.77 -6.20
C GLY A 574 -20.82 29.07 -5.66
N ASN A 575 -21.12 29.99 -6.58
CA ASN A 575 -21.57 31.35 -6.28
C ASN A 575 -22.99 31.39 -5.67
N GLY A 576 -23.13 31.06 -4.38
CA GLY A 576 -24.35 31.29 -3.58
C GLY A 576 -25.18 30.06 -3.23
N TRP A 577 -26.17 30.27 -2.36
CA TRP A 577 -27.12 29.24 -1.91
C TRP A 577 -27.90 28.67 -3.10
N SER A 578 -28.06 27.35 -3.15
CA SER A 578 -28.99 26.73 -4.08
C SER A 578 -30.42 27.19 -3.75
N LEU A 579 -31.32 27.12 -4.72
CA LEU A 579 -32.74 27.43 -4.48
C LEU A 579 -33.32 26.57 -3.35
N MET A 580 -32.82 25.35 -3.18
CA MET A 580 -33.27 24.45 -2.12
C MET A 580 -32.79 24.89 -0.73
N ASP A 581 -31.57 25.41 -0.61
CA ASP A 581 -31.04 25.98 0.64
C ASP A 581 -31.87 27.17 1.12
N TYR A 582 -32.29 28.04 0.19
CA TYR A 582 -33.22 29.13 0.50
C TYR A 582 -34.58 28.63 1.00
N ILE A 583 -35.09 27.53 0.43
CA ILE A 583 -36.37 26.94 0.84
C ILE A 583 -36.26 26.33 2.24
N TYR A 584 -35.21 25.56 2.52
CA TYR A 584 -34.98 24.97 3.84
C TYR A 584 -34.78 26.03 4.93
N PHE A 585 -33.99 27.07 4.66
CA PHE A 585 -33.81 28.19 5.58
C PHE A 585 -35.14 28.90 5.87
N ALA A 586 -35.96 29.16 4.84
CA ALA A 586 -37.27 29.77 5.01
C ALA A 586 -38.22 28.90 5.86
N LEU A 587 -38.23 27.58 5.64
CA LEU A 587 -39.01 26.63 6.42
C LEU A 587 -38.56 26.59 7.88
N MET A 588 -37.26 26.59 8.15
CA MET A 588 -36.73 26.65 9.51
C MET A 588 -37.12 27.94 10.24
N VAL A 589 -37.07 29.09 9.56
CA VAL A 589 -37.52 30.36 10.15
C VAL A 589 -39.02 30.27 10.50
N ILE A 590 -39.84 29.66 9.64
CA ILE A 590 -41.27 29.45 9.91
C ILE A 590 -41.48 28.52 11.12
N VAL A 591 -40.76 27.40 11.18
CA VAL A 591 -40.83 26.44 12.29
C VAL A 591 -40.34 27.07 13.60
N ALA A 592 -39.23 27.81 13.58
CA ALA A 592 -38.72 28.52 14.74
C ALA A 592 -39.70 29.57 15.24
N VAL A 593 -40.35 30.31 14.34
CA VAL A 593 -41.43 31.24 14.69
C VAL A 593 -42.62 30.50 15.29
N LEU A 594 -43.03 29.36 14.73
CA LEU A 594 -44.11 28.53 15.30
C LEU A 594 -43.76 28.01 16.70
N ILE A 595 -42.53 27.54 16.91
CA ILE A 595 -42.03 27.09 18.21
C ILE A 595 -42.04 28.26 19.21
N LEU A 596 -41.58 29.45 18.81
CA LEU A 596 -41.63 30.65 19.63
C LEU A 596 -43.06 31.07 19.98
N VAL A 597 -44.01 30.95 19.05
CA VAL A 597 -45.44 31.21 19.30
C VAL A 597 -46.02 30.19 20.29
N VAL A 598 -45.68 28.91 20.16
CA VAL A 598 -46.11 27.86 21.09
C VAL A 598 -45.49 28.05 22.48
N LEU A 599 -44.19 28.36 22.55
CA LEU A 599 -43.48 28.68 23.79
C LEU A 599 -44.07 29.92 24.46
N TYR A 600 -44.38 30.97 23.69
CA TYR A 600 -45.08 32.15 24.20
C TYR A 600 -46.46 31.79 24.75
N GLY A 601 -47.22 30.96 24.05
CA GLY A 601 -48.52 30.47 24.51
C GLY A 601 -48.44 29.65 25.80
N LEU A 602 -47.42 28.79 25.93
CA LEU A 602 -47.14 28.04 27.16
C LEU A 602 -46.71 28.96 28.31
N LEU A 603 -45.85 29.94 28.04
CA LEU A 603 -45.41 30.95 29.02
C LEU A 603 -46.59 31.81 29.50
N ASP A 604 -47.48 32.23 28.60
CA ASP A 604 -48.70 32.97 28.96
C ASP A 604 -49.66 32.10 29.77
N MET A 605 -49.82 30.82 29.42
CA MET A 605 -50.64 29.87 30.18
C MET A 605 -50.08 29.63 31.59
N ILE A 606 -48.75 29.52 31.74
CA ILE A 606 -48.06 29.40 33.03
C ILE A 606 -48.20 30.69 33.85
N SER A 607 -48.00 31.86 33.23
CA SER A 607 -48.18 33.17 33.88
C SER A 607 -49.61 33.38 34.38
N ASN A 608 -50.61 33.03 33.57
CA ASN A 608 -52.04 33.15 33.91
C ASN A 608 -52.50 32.13 34.95
N SER A 609 -51.90 30.94 35.00
CA SER A 609 -52.19 29.93 36.04
C SER A 609 -51.52 30.26 37.38
N ILE A 610 -50.33 30.88 37.38
CA ILE A 610 -49.69 31.42 38.58
C ILE A 610 -50.46 32.63 39.15
N MET A 611 -51.00 33.52 38.29
CA MET A 611 -51.83 34.65 38.74
C MET A 611 -53.24 34.26 39.22
N ARG A 612 -53.72 33.04 38.95
CA ARG A 612 -55.02 32.52 39.43
C ARG A 612 -54.91 31.56 40.62
N ALA A 613 -53.71 31.33 41.17
CA ALA A 613 -53.56 30.60 42.42
C ALA A 613 -54.17 31.41 43.58
N PRO A 614 -55.21 30.92 44.28
CA PRO A 614 -55.84 31.67 45.37
C PRO A 614 -54.87 31.83 46.53
N ALA A 615 -54.66 33.08 46.94
CA ALA A 615 -53.91 33.45 48.14
C ALA A 615 -54.42 32.63 49.34
N ARG A 616 -53.62 31.66 49.79
CA ARG A 616 -53.94 30.82 50.94
C ARG A 616 -53.86 31.71 52.19
N ASN A 617 -55.04 32.01 52.73
CA ASN A 617 -55.30 32.75 53.97
C ASN A 617 -54.25 32.46 55.05
N ASN A 618 -53.50 33.48 55.44
CA ASN A 618 -52.82 33.52 56.72
C ASN A 618 -53.23 34.80 57.45
N LYS A 619 -54.26 34.69 58.31
CA LYS A 619 -54.49 35.56 59.48
C LYS A 619 -55.75 35.13 60.22
N ASN A 620 -55.55 34.37 61.29
CA ASN A 620 -56.36 34.49 62.50
C ASN A 620 -55.39 34.69 63.66
N TYR A 621 -55.31 35.91 64.18
CA TYR A 621 -55.30 36.24 65.61
C TYR A 621 -54.88 37.71 65.79
N ASN A 622 -55.85 38.60 66.04
CA ASN A 622 -55.93 39.22 67.36
C ASN A 622 -57.24 40.01 67.51
N SER A 623 -58.04 39.49 68.42
CA SER A 623 -59.16 40.13 69.07
C SER A 623 -58.71 41.36 69.87
N ARG A 624 -59.47 42.46 69.81
CA ARG A 624 -59.81 43.37 70.93
C ARG A 624 -60.50 44.66 70.45
N ARG A 625 -61.83 44.74 70.64
CA ARG A 625 -62.63 45.85 71.24
C ARG A 625 -64.09 45.70 70.78
N ARG A 626 -64.95 45.08 71.59
CA ARG A 626 -65.78 45.64 72.69
C ARG A 626 -67.08 46.32 72.22
N ARG A 627 -68.18 45.61 72.53
CA ARG A 627 -69.48 46.04 73.10
C ARG A 627 -70.44 46.84 72.20
N ARG A 628 -71.57 46.21 71.87
CA ARG A 628 -72.75 46.25 72.76
C ARG A 628 -73.32 44.86 72.94
#